data_AF-A0A7R9YX01-F1
#
_entry.id   AF-A0A7R9YX01-F1
#
_cell.length_a   1.000
_cell.length_b   1.000
_cell.length_c   1.000
_cell.angle_alpha   90.00
_cell.angle_beta   90.00
_cell.angle_gamma   90.00
#
_symmetry.space_group_name_H-M   'P 1'
#
loop_
_entity.id
_entity.type
_entity.pdbx_description
1 polymer ?
#
loop_
_entity_poly.entity_id
_entity_poly.type
_entity_poly.pdbx_seq_one_letter_code
_entity_poly.pdbx_strand_id
1 'polypeptide(L)'
;SLEGALKVRTDRVRYMETALRAGRAQAQAQGGTEDSSVGGSGNETATTHDEVKMQRNLREEERELAIVYHNLGNVYLKRSEMDRAVVNYQCALKIRRRHCGC
;
A
#
# COMPACT_ATOMS: atom_id res chain seq x y z
N SER A 1 16.71 19.36 12.88
CA SER A 1 15.48 20.18 12.98
C SER A 1 14.26 19.30 12.73
N LEU A 2 13.15 19.55 13.43
CA LEU A 2 11.88 18.79 13.29
C LEU A 2 11.35 18.82 11.84
N GLU A 3 11.62 19.89 11.10
CA GLU A 3 11.19 20.03 9.69
C GLU A 3 11.87 19.04 8.74
N GLY A 4 13.17 18.79 8.90
CA GLY A 4 13.87 17.81 8.07
C GLY A 4 13.33 16.39 8.30
N ALA A 5 13.03 16.05 9.55
CA ALA A 5 12.47 14.75 9.91
C ALA A 5 11.01 14.57 9.43
N LEU A 6 10.26 15.68 9.28
CA LEU A 6 8.92 15.66 8.70
C LEU A 6 9.00 15.46 7.18
N LYS A 7 9.87 16.21 6.50
CA LYS A 7 10.08 16.12 5.04
C LYS A 7 10.46 14.71 4.61
N VAL A 8 11.41 14.08 5.31
CA VAL A 8 11.80 12.69 5.05
C VAL A 8 10.61 11.72 5.16
N ARG A 9 9.74 11.90 6.16
CA ARG A 9 8.57 11.01 6.34
C ARG A 9 7.48 11.26 5.30
N THR A 10 7.23 12.52 4.91
CA THR A 10 6.27 12.84 3.84
C THR A 10 6.73 12.35 2.48
N ASP A 11 8.03 12.47 2.18
CA ASP A 11 8.61 11.96 0.93
C ASP A 11 8.55 10.43 0.89
N ARG A 12 8.76 9.76 2.04
CA ARG A 12 8.56 8.31 2.18
C ARG A 12 7.12 7.90 1.90
N VAL A 13 6.12 8.62 2.44
CA VAL A 13 4.69 8.34 2.17
C VAL A 13 4.41 8.43 0.67
N ARG A 14 4.83 9.52 0.03
CA ARG A 14 4.63 9.73 -1.41
C ARG A 14 5.25 8.60 -2.23
N TYR A 15 6.49 8.22 -1.91
CA TYR A 15 7.18 7.12 -2.58
C TYR A 15 6.41 5.79 -2.46
N MET A 16 6.00 5.42 -1.24
CA MET A 16 5.27 4.17 -1.01
C MET A 16 3.89 4.17 -1.69
N GLU A 17 3.16 5.29 -1.70
CA GLU A 17 1.89 5.40 -2.43
C GLU A 17 2.06 5.20 -3.94
N THR A 18 3.14 5.75 -4.51
CA THR A 18 3.44 5.56 -5.94
C THR A 18 3.83 4.13 -6.27
N ALA A 19 4.63 3.48 -5.41
CA ALA A 19 5.03 2.09 -5.56
C ALA A 19 3.82 1.15 -5.52
N LEU A 20 2.94 1.32 -4.54
CA LEU A 20 1.71 0.54 -4.40
C LEU A 20 0.76 0.71 -5.58
N ARG A 21 0.65 1.92 -6.14
CA ARG A 21 -0.17 2.18 -7.34
C ARG A 21 0.39 1.45 -8.56
N ALA A 22 1.71 1.48 -8.75
CA ALA A 22 2.37 0.78 -9.84
C ALA A 22 2.22 -0.74 -9.72
N GLY A 23 2.44 -1.30 -8.53
CA GLY A 23 2.30 -2.74 -8.30
C GLY A 23 0.86 -3.25 -8.49
N ARG A 24 -0.15 -2.46 -8.12
CA ARG A 24 -1.57 -2.79 -8.40
C ARG A 24 -1.92 -2.74 -9.89
N ALA A 25 -1.40 -1.75 -10.62
CA ALA A 25 -1.63 -1.66 -12.06
C ALA A 25 -1.00 -2.85 -12.81
N GLN A 26 0.16 -3.32 -12.37
CA GLN A 26 0.81 -4.51 -12.92
C GLN A 26 0.01 -5.79 -12.66
N ALA A 27 -0.52 -5.97 -11.43
CA ALA A 27 -1.36 -7.12 -11.10
C ALA A 27 -2.67 -7.16 -11.91
N GLN A 28 -3.26 -5.99 -12.22
CA GLN A 28 -4.47 -5.90 -13.02
C GLN A 28 -4.25 -6.16 -14.51
N ALA A 29 -3.08 -5.81 -15.04
CA ALA A 29 -2.73 -6.06 -16.44
C ALA A 29 -2.61 -7.56 -16.77
N GLN A 30 -2.35 -8.42 -15.77
CA GLN A 30 -2.25 -9.88 -15.94
C GLN A 30 -3.61 -10.59 -15.83
N GLY A 31 -4.63 -9.97 -15.25
CA GLY A 31 -5.98 -10.55 -15.09
C GLY A 31 -6.98 -10.19 -16.18
N GLY A 32 -6.53 -9.65 -17.33
CA GLY A 32 -7.38 -8.98 -18.32
C GLY A 32 -7.51 -9.65 -19.70
N THR A 33 -7.00 -10.86 -19.92
CA THR A 33 -7.07 -11.53 -21.23
C THR A 33 -7.64 -12.93 -21.15
N GLU A 34 -8.87 -13.09 -20.67
CA GLU A 34 -9.64 -14.34 -20.80
C GLU A 34 -11.09 -14.04 -21.18
N ASP A 35 -11.29 -13.41 -22.33
CA ASP A 35 -12.55 -13.54 -23.06
C ASP A 35 -12.26 -13.64 -24.56
N SER A 36 -11.74 -14.81 -24.96
CA SER A 36 -11.78 -15.33 -26.33
C SER A 36 -11.39 -16.80 -26.27
N SER A 37 -12.40 -17.65 -26.13
CA SER A 37 -12.50 -18.99 -26.71
C SER A 37 -11.18 -19.72 -27.06
N VAL A 38 -10.89 -20.83 -26.37
CA VAL A 38 -10.52 -22.15 -26.93
C VAL A 38 -9.86 -22.99 -25.82
N GLY A 39 -10.40 -24.18 -25.60
CA GLY A 39 -9.87 -25.13 -24.63
C GLY A 39 -8.47 -25.63 -24.98
N GLY A 40 -7.66 -25.91 -23.97
CA GLY A 40 -6.31 -26.44 -24.16
C GLY A 40 -5.54 -26.60 -22.86
N SER A 41 -5.69 -27.78 -22.26
CA SER A 41 -4.76 -28.48 -21.36
C SER A 41 -3.36 -27.87 -21.16
N GLY A 42 -3.04 -27.51 -19.91
CA GLY A 42 -1.75 -27.80 -19.28
C GLY A 42 -0.78 -26.65 -19.05
N ASN A 43 -0.81 -26.03 -17.85
CA ASN A 43 0.34 -25.59 -17.01
C ASN A 43 -0.05 -24.59 -15.87
N GLU A 44 -1.04 -24.91 -15.03
CA GLU A 44 -1.68 -23.93 -14.13
C GLU A 44 -0.98 -23.60 -12.78
N THR A 45 0.27 -23.98 -12.52
CA THR A 45 0.83 -23.84 -11.13
C THR A 45 2.06 -22.95 -10.98
N ALA A 46 2.56 -22.31 -12.04
CA ALA A 46 3.73 -21.43 -11.95
C ALA A 46 3.36 -19.93 -11.80
N THR A 47 2.35 -19.46 -12.53
CA THR A 47 1.89 -18.06 -12.51
C THR A 47 1.29 -17.66 -11.16
N THR A 48 0.54 -18.56 -10.52
CA THR A 48 -0.12 -18.28 -9.23
C THR A 48 0.86 -18.05 -8.09
N HIS A 49 2.05 -18.67 -8.11
CA HIS A 49 3.01 -18.53 -7.01
C HIS A 49 3.65 -17.13 -6.98
N ASP A 50 4.00 -16.59 -8.16
CA ASP A 50 4.57 -15.25 -8.27
C ASP A 50 3.54 -14.15 -8.00
N GLU A 51 2.30 -14.33 -8.44
CA GLU A 51 1.18 -13.43 -8.11
C GLU A 51 0.87 -13.40 -6.61
N VAL A 52 0.81 -14.56 -5.96
CA VAL A 52 0.59 -14.64 -4.50
C VAL A 52 1.74 -14.01 -3.73
N LYS A 53 2.99 -14.20 -4.20
CA LYS A 53 4.17 -13.55 -3.62
C LYS A 53 4.12 -12.03 -3.79
N MET A 54 3.73 -11.53 -4.96
CA MET A 54 3.54 -10.12 -5.23
C MET A 54 2.43 -9.52 -4.35
N GLN A 55 1.30 -10.21 -4.21
CA GLN A 55 0.21 -9.78 -3.32
C GLN A 55 0.62 -9.74 -1.85
N ARG A 56 1.44 -10.68 -1.39
CA ARG A 56 1.99 -10.67 -0.02
C ARG A 56 2.89 -9.45 0.19
N ASN A 57 3.78 -9.16 -0.75
CA ASN A 57 4.66 -7.99 -0.67
C ASN A 57 3.85 -6.67 -0.66
N LEU A 58 2.83 -6.56 -1.51
CA LEU A 58 1.92 -5.39 -1.52
C LEU A 58 1.21 -5.20 -0.18
N ARG A 59 0.77 -6.29 0.46
CA ARG A 59 0.16 -6.23 1.80
C ARG A 59 1.15 -5.78 2.87
N GLU A 60 2.41 -6.18 2.76
CA GLU A 60 3.48 -5.73 3.67
C GLU A 60 3.77 -4.23 3.49
N GLU A 61 3.90 -3.75 2.25
CA GLU A 61 4.08 -2.32 1.94
C GLU A 61 2.92 -1.46 2.46
N GLU A 62 1.67 -1.92 2.32
CA GLU A 62 0.52 -1.23 2.89
C GLU A 62 0.56 -1.20 4.43
N ARG A 63 1.01 -2.28 5.06
CA ARG A 63 1.18 -2.35 6.51
C ARG A 63 2.25 -1.35 6.98
N GLU A 64 3.37 -1.23 6.27
CA GLU A 64 4.41 -0.24 6.55
C GLU A 64 3.88 1.19 6.37
N LEU A 65 3.13 1.45 5.29
CA LEU A 65 2.51 2.74 5.03
C LEU A 65 1.60 3.18 6.19
N ALA A 66 0.81 2.26 6.76
CA ALA A 66 -0.03 2.55 7.93
C ALA A 66 0.80 2.99 9.16
N ILE A 67 1.96 2.38 9.38
CA ILE A 67 2.87 2.75 10.48
C ILE A 67 3.45 4.14 10.23
N VAL A 68 3.85 4.44 8.99
CA VAL A 68 4.41 5.76 8.64
C VAL A 68 3.37 6.87 8.83
N TYR A 69 2.12 6.67 8.42
CA TYR A 69 1.03 7.62 8.68
C TYR A 69 0.79 7.86 10.17
N HIS A 70 0.80 6.80 10.98
CA HIS A 70 0.66 6.93 12.43
C HIS A 70 1.81 7.78 13.02
N ASN A 71 3.05 7.53 12.58
CA ASN A 71 4.20 8.30 13.01
C ASN A 71 4.15 9.76 12.54
N LEU A 72 3.60 10.02 11.35
CA LEU A 72 3.37 11.37 10.85
C LEU A 72 2.35 12.12 11.72
N GLY A 73 1.26 11.44 12.10
CA GLY A 73 0.26 11.95 13.05
C GLY A 73 0.90 12.37 14.37
N ASN A 74 1.80 11.55 14.92
CA ASN A 74 2.53 11.87 16.16
C ASN A 74 3.41 13.11 16.00
N VAL A 75 4.07 13.29 14.86
CA VAL A 75 4.89 14.48 14.59
C VAL A 75 4.02 15.73 14.47
N TYR A 76 2.87 15.65 13.80
CA TYR A 76 1.93 16.76 13.71
C TYR A 76 1.29 17.11 15.05
N LEU A 77 1.00 16.11 15.88
CA LEU A 77 0.53 16.30 17.25
C LEU A 77 1.56 17.09 18.07
N LYS A 78 2.86 16.74 17.96
CA LYS A 78 3.95 17.48 18.61
C LYS A 78 4.13 18.90 18.08
N ARG A 79 3.64 19.20 16.88
CA ARG A 79 3.61 20.55 16.28
C ARG A 79 2.35 21.34 16.63
N SER A 80 1.45 20.79 17.45
CA SER A 80 0.12 21.37 17.74
C SER A 80 -0.79 21.48 16.51
N GLU A 81 -0.50 20.73 15.45
CA GLU A 81 -1.25 20.75 14.19
C GLU A 81 -2.26 19.60 14.18
N MET A 82 -3.30 19.73 15.01
CA MET A 82 -4.24 18.64 15.28
C MET A 82 -5.01 18.19 14.04
N ASP A 83 -5.43 19.10 13.17
CA ASP A 83 -6.16 18.77 11.95
C ASP A 83 -5.34 17.83 11.05
N ARG A 84 -4.05 18.16 10.86
CA ARG A 84 -3.14 17.32 10.08
C ARG A 84 -2.86 15.99 10.77
N ALA A 85 -2.77 15.97 12.10
CA ALA A 85 -2.58 14.73 12.84
C ALA A 85 -3.77 13.77 12.65
N VAL A 86 -5.00 14.27 12.76
CA VAL A 86 -6.23 13.48 12.60
C VAL A 86 -6.32 12.88 11.20
N VAL A 87 -6.06 13.67 10.15
CA VAL A 87 -6.07 13.17 8.77
C VAL A 87 -5.09 12.01 8.59
N ASN A 88 -3.87 12.14 9.13
CA ASN A 88 -2.86 11.08 9.04
C ASN A 88 -3.24 9.82 9.82
N TYR A 89 -3.80 9.95 11.02
CA TYR A 89 -4.32 8.79 11.76
C TYR A 89 -5.49 8.12 11.02
N GLN A 90 -6.38 8.88 10.42
CA GLN A 90 -7.47 8.32 9.62
C GLN A 90 -6.95 7.54 8.40
N CYS A 91 -5.90 8.03 7.73
CA CYS A 91 -5.25 7.29 6.64
C CYS A 91 -4.65 5.97 7.14
N ALA A 92 -3.92 5.97 8.26
CA ALA A 92 -3.38 4.75 8.87
C ALA A 92 -4.50 3.74 9.21
N LEU A 93 -5.60 4.21 9.78
CA LEU A 93 -6.75 3.38 10.14
C LEU A 93 -7.46 2.81 8.92
N LYS A 94 -7.62 3.58 7.84
CA LYS A 94 -8.21 3.10 6.58
C LYS A 94 -7.42 1.92 6.01
N ILE A 95 -6.08 2.01 6.00
CA ILE A 95 -5.23 0.93 5.51
C ILE A 95 -5.33 -0.28 6.44
N ARG A 96 -5.19 -0.09 7.75
CA ARG A 96 -5.37 -1.18 8.74
C ARG A 96 -6.72 -1.87 8.61
N ARG A 97 -7.80 -1.11 8.39
CA ARG A 97 -9.15 -1.66 8.23
C ARG A 97 -9.31 -2.48 6.94
N ARG A 98 -8.62 -2.11 5.86
CA ARG A 98 -8.57 -2.92 4.63
C ARG A 98 -7.87 -4.27 4.84
N HIS A 99 -6.92 -4.34 5.76
CA HIS A 99 -6.22 -5.58 6.12
C HIS A 99 -6.84 -6.31 7.32
N CYS A 100 -7.80 -5.68 8.01
CA CYS A 100 -8.52 -6.30 9.10
C CYS A 100 -9.60 -7.18 8.50
N GLY A 101 -9.23 -8.43 8.20
CA GLY A 101 -10.17 -9.49 7.88
C GLY A 101 -10.89 -9.91 9.15
N CYS A 102 -12.04 -9.30 9.41
CA CYS A 102 -13.06 -9.79 10.32
C CYS A 102 -14.32 -10.04 9.51
#